data_AF-A0A7C5DTU6-F1
#
_entry.id   AF-A0A7C5DTU6-F1
#
_cell.length_a   1.000
_cell.length_b   1.000
_cell.length_c   1.000
_cell.angle_alpha   90.00
_cell.angle_beta   90.00
_cell.angle_gamma   90.00
#
_symmetry.space_group_name_H-M   'P 1'
#
loop_
_entity.id
_entity.type
_entity.pdbx_description
1 polymer ?
#
loop_
_entity_poly.entity_id
_entity_poly.type
_entity_poly.pdbx_seq_one_letter_code
_entity_poly.pdbx_strand_id
1 'polypeptide(L)'
;MKEIEIEKVDKKEGRVRVRVGNNILTFCKKGKRVELVSRINPDAQLFDPAHQYVSSEIFKKATLKAAAILFSNKVSNRAPEQLSLF
;
A
#
# COMPACT_ATOMS: atom_id res chain seq x y z
N MET A 1 14.51 2.75 11.25
CA MET A 1 13.82 2.06 10.13
C MET A 1 12.95 3.08 9.40
N LYS A 2 12.89 3.08 8.06
CA LYS A 2 11.95 3.97 7.35
C LYS A 2 10.53 3.43 7.58
N GLU A 3 9.65 4.25 8.15
CA GLU A 3 8.24 3.87 8.35
C GLU A 3 7.48 3.82 7.02
N ILE A 4 6.49 2.93 6.97
CA ILE A 4 5.66 2.68 5.80
C ILE A 4 4.22 3.11 6.14
N GLU A 5 3.79 4.21 5.54
CA GLU A 5 2.50 4.85 5.77
C GLU A 5 1.59 4.70 4.54
N ILE A 6 0.28 4.60 4.76
CA ILE A 6 -0.69 4.55 3.67
C ILE A 6 -1.16 5.97 3.40
N GLU A 7 -0.83 6.51 2.23
CA GLU A 7 -1.19 7.88 1.88
C GLU A 7 -2.60 7.98 1.32
N LYS A 8 -2.97 7.05 0.43
CA LYS A 8 -4.29 7.04 -0.22
C LYS A 8 -4.68 5.65 -0.67
N VAL A 9 -5.96 5.32 -0.57
CA VAL A 9 -6.54 4.10 -1.13
C VAL A 9 -7.62 4.51 -2.12
N ASP A 10 -7.39 4.26 -3.40
CA ASP A 10 -8.35 4.51 -4.46
C ASP A 10 -9.03 3.20 -4.87
N LYS A 11 -10.16 2.90 -4.22
CA LYS A 11 -10.88 1.64 -4.39
C LYS A 11 -11.54 1.51 -5.77
N LYS A 12 -11.90 2.63 -6.41
CA LYS A 12 -12.52 2.62 -7.75
C LYS A 12 -11.52 2.17 -8.82
N GLU A 13 -10.28 2.63 -8.70
CA GLU A 13 -9.20 2.27 -9.64
C GLU A 13 -8.39 1.05 -9.19
N GLY A 14 -8.66 0.50 -8.00
CA GLY A 14 -7.89 -0.60 -7.43
C GLY A 14 -6.44 -0.22 -7.14
N ARG A 15 -6.20 1.02 -6.68
CA ARG A 15 -4.87 1.58 -6.43
C ARG A 15 -4.66 1.92 -4.96
N VAL A 16 -3.43 1.76 -4.48
CA VAL A 16 -2.99 2.17 -3.14
C VAL A 16 -1.69 2.94 -3.27
N ARG A 17 -1.62 4.11 -2.65
CA ARG A 17 -0.41 4.91 -2.50
C ARG A 17 0.16 4.67 -1.11
N VAL A 18 1.41 4.25 -1.06
CA VAL A 18 2.17 3.96 0.14
C VAL A 18 3.37 4.89 0.19
N ARG A 19 3.52 5.62 1.29
CA ARG A 19 4.68 6.46 1.56
C ARG A 19 5.73 5.67 2.35
N VAL A 20 6.98 5.78 1.92
CA VAL A 20 8.15 5.10 2.47
C VAL A 20 9.27 6.13 2.61
N GLY A 21 9.35 6.77 3.77
CA GLY A 21 10.09 8.03 3.91
C GLY A 21 9.59 9.04 2.87
N ASN A 22 10.50 9.62 2.08
CA ASN A 22 10.13 10.61 1.04
C ASN A 22 9.70 9.96 -0.28
N ASN A 23 9.61 8.62 -0.36
CA ASN A 23 9.15 7.95 -1.58
C ASN A 23 7.67 7.62 -1.48
N ILE A 24 6.89 7.97 -2.50
CA ILE A 24 5.51 7.56 -2.69
C ILE A 24 5.50 6.45 -3.74
N LEU A 25 5.07 5.27 -3.33
CA LEU A 25 4.90 4.08 -4.17
C LEU A 25 3.42 3.88 -4.45
N THR A 26 3.02 3.86 -5.72
CA THR A 26 1.65 3.54 -6.12
C THR A 26 1.57 2.11 -6.60
N PHE A 27 0.77 1.31 -5.91
CA PHE A 27 0.46 -0.07 -6.25
C PHE A 27 -0.93 -0.16 -6.88
N CYS A 28 -1.09 -1.07 -7.84
CA CYS A 28 -2.37 -1.35 -8.48
C CYS A 28 -2.66 -2.85 -8.47
N LYS A 29 -3.92 -3.21 -8.27
CA LYS A 29 -4.39 -4.60 -8.42
C LYS A 29 -4.66 -4.88 -9.89
N LYS A 30 -3.92 -5.85 -10.46
CA LYS A 30 -4.21 -6.42 -11.77
C LYS A 30 -4.59 -7.89 -11.61
N GLY A 31 -5.89 -8.17 -11.63
CA GLY A 31 -6.43 -9.51 -11.39
C GLY A 31 -6.03 -10.04 -10.01
N LYS A 32 -5.23 -11.12 -9.99
CA LYS A 32 -4.73 -11.78 -8.76
C LYS A 32 -3.37 -11.26 -8.28
N ARG A 33 -2.80 -10.24 -8.92
CA ARG A 33 -1.47 -9.70 -8.60
C ARG A 33 -1.54 -8.22 -8.23
N VAL A 34 -0.51 -7.76 -7.51
CA VAL A 34 -0.26 -6.34 -7.23
C VAL A 34 1.00 -5.94 -7.97
N GLU A 35 0.90 -4.84 -8.72
CA GLU A 35 1.99 -4.27 -9.50
C GLU A 35 2.31 -2.88 -8.99
N LEU A 36 3.60 -2.52 -8.98
CA LEU A 36 4.03 -1.14 -8.79
C LEU A 36 3.81 -0.39 -10.10
N VAL A 37 3.02 0.68 -10.06
CA VAL A 37 2.67 1.48 -11.25
C VAL A 37 3.41 2.80 -11.28
N SER A 38 3.72 3.38 -10.13
CA SER A 38 4.55 4.58 -10.09
C SER A 38 5.34 4.68 -8.80
N ARG A 39 6.47 5.38 -8.90
CA ARG A 39 7.30 5.78 -7.79
C ARG A 39 7.64 7.26 -7.96
N ILE A 40 7.32 8.06 -6.96
CA ILE A 40 7.52 9.50 -6.96
C ILE A 40 8.24 9.88 -5.67
N ASN A 41 9.20 10.79 -5.73
CA ASN A 41 9.73 11.46 -4.55
C ASN A 41 9.40 12.95 -4.69
N PRO A 42 8.38 13.48 -3.99
CA PRO A 42 7.95 14.87 -4.16
C PRO A 42 9.02 15.88 -3.73
N ASP A 43 9.97 15.48 -2.89
CA ASP A 43 11.06 16.33 -2.42
C ASP A 43 12.29 16.27 -3.35
N ALA A 44 12.28 15.39 -4.36
CA ALA A 44 13.33 15.33 -5.38
C ALA A 44 13.15 16.47 -6.40
N GLN A 45 13.24 17.73 -5.96
CA GLN A 45 13.49 18.87 -6.85
C GLN A 45 14.94 18.90 -7.35
N LEU A 46 15.84 18.15 -6.70
CA LEU A 46 17.22 17.90 -7.12
C LEU A 46 17.43 16.38 -7.16
N PHE A 47 17.95 15.87 -8.27
CA PHE A 47 18.20 14.45 -8.49
C PHE A 47 19.17 13.91 -7.43
N ASP A 48 18.65 13.24 -6.40
CA ASP A 48 19.43 12.56 -5.38
C ASP A 48 19.35 11.03 -5.58
N PRO A 49 20.42 10.40 -6.11
CA PRO A 49 20.44 8.96 -6.36
C PRO A 49 20.40 8.12 -5.08
N ALA A 50 20.78 8.66 -3.91
CA ALA A 50 20.73 7.95 -2.62
C ALA A 50 19.32 7.94 -2.03
N HIS A 51 18.55 9.01 -2.22
CA HIS A 51 17.14 9.09 -1.78
C HIS A 51 16.17 8.32 -2.70
N GLN A 52 16.63 7.95 -3.90
CA GLN A 52 15.94 7.06 -4.83
C GLN A 52 16.16 5.56 -4.53
N TYR A 53 16.74 5.17 -3.39
CA TYR A 53 16.81 3.74 -3.05
C TYR A 53 15.80 3.37 -1.93
N VAL A 54 14.78 2.59 -2.30
CA VAL A 54 13.96 1.82 -1.34
C VAL A 54 14.60 0.44 -1.32
N SER A 55 15.08 0.00 -0.14
CA SER A 55 15.67 -1.33 -0.02
C SER A 55 14.64 -2.42 -0.36
N SER A 56 15.11 -3.55 -0.88
CA SER A 56 14.27 -4.69 -1.25
C SER A 56 13.37 -5.16 -0.09
N GLU A 57 13.88 -5.12 1.13
CA GLU A 57 13.12 -5.49 2.34
C GLU A 57 11.94 -4.54 2.59
N ILE A 58 12.19 -3.23 2.51
CA ILE A 58 11.16 -2.22 2.73
C ILE A 58 10.15 -2.25 1.59
N PHE A 59 10.61 -2.43 0.35
CA PHE A 59 9.74 -2.60 -0.81
C PHE A 59 8.82 -3.82 -0.65
N LYS A 60 9.37 -4.95 -0.18
CA LYS A 60 8.59 -6.16 0.09
C LYS A 60 7.54 -5.90 1.17
N LYS A 61 7.90 -5.25 2.27
CA LYS A 61 6.96 -4.85 3.34
C LYS A 61 5.85 -3.91 2.83
N ALA A 62 6.20 -2.92 2.00
CA ALA A 62 5.24 -1.99 1.40
C ALA A 62 4.28 -2.70 0.44
N THR A 63 4.80 -3.61 -0.38
CA THR A 63 4.01 -4.43 -1.30
C THR A 63 3.03 -5.33 -0.55
N LEU A 64 3.46 -5.97 0.54
CA LEU A 64 2.59 -6.79 1.39
C LEU A 64 1.47 -5.96 2.03
N LYS A 65 1.78 -4.77 2.56
CA LYS A 65 0.76 -3.86 3.10
C LYS A 65 -0.23 -3.42 2.01
N ALA A 66 0.24 -3.05 0.82
CA ALA A 66 -0.62 -2.67 -0.29
C ALA A 66 -1.50 -3.83 -0.76
N ALA A 67 -0.96 -5.04 -0.83
CA ALA A 67 -1.70 -6.25 -1.16
C ALA A 67 -2.78 -6.57 -0.13
N ALA A 68 -2.47 -6.45 1.17
CA ALA A 68 -3.45 -6.64 2.23
C ALA A 68 -4.65 -5.70 2.04
N ILE A 69 -4.44 -4.44 1.65
CA ILE A 69 -5.52 -3.46 1.44
C ILE A 69 -6.28 -3.74 0.14
N LEU A 70 -5.58 -4.05 -0.95
CA LEU A 70 -6.16 -4.28 -2.28
C LEU A 70 -6.92 -5.61 -2.41
N PHE A 71 -6.50 -6.61 -1.64
CA PHE A 71 -7.15 -7.92 -1.56
C PHE A 71 -8.01 -8.11 -0.32
N SER A 72 -8.01 -7.16 0.62
CA SER A 72 -9.05 -7.04 1.64
C SER A 72 -10.38 -6.67 0.97
N ASN A 73 -11.01 -7.67 0.37
CA ASN A 73 -12.44 -7.70 0.21
C ASN A 73 -13.01 -7.67 1.63
N LYS A 74 -13.70 -6.58 1.98
CA LYS A 74 -14.61 -6.44 3.15
C LYS A 74 -14.52 -7.63 4.10
N VAL A 75 -13.73 -7.52 5.18
CA VAL A 75 -14.07 -8.25 6.39
C VAL A 75 -15.42 -7.69 6.81
N SER A 76 -16.44 -8.48 6.51
CA SER A 76 -17.81 -8.43 6.97
C SER A 76 -18.09 -7.39 8.06
N ASN A 77 -18.83 -6.34 7.71
CA ASN A 77 -19.70 -5.62 8.66
C ASN A 77 -20.89 -6.53 9.05
N ARG A 78 -20.61 -7.76 9.51
CA ARG A 78 -21.54 -8.46 10.39
C ARG A 78 -21.01 -8.17 11.78
N ALA A 79 -21.72 -7.28 12.47
CA ALA A 79 -21.68 -7.26 13.91
C ALA A 79 -21.78 -8.71 14.42
N PRO A 80 -21.11 -9.07 15.53
CA PRO A 80 -21.42 -10.31 16.20
C PRO A 80 -22.86 -10.16 16.73
N GLU A 81 -23.86 -10.51 15.91
CA GLU A 81 -25.15 -10.90 16.45
C GLU A 81 -24.85 -12.10 17.33
N GLN A 82 -25.04 -11.87 18.62
CA GLN A 82 -25.03 -12.88 19.67
C GLN A 82 -25.83 -14.07 19.16
N LEU A 83 -25.14 -15.18 18.87
CA LEU A 83 -25.76 -16.49 18.90
C LEU A 83 -26.05 -16.81 20.37
N SER A 84 -27.11 -16.22 20.92
CA SER A 84 -27.82 -16.80 22.05
C SER A 84 -28.62 -17.97 21.51
N LEU A 85 -27.99 -19.14 21.48
CA LEU A 85 -28.70 -20.41 21.43
C LEU A 85 -29.35 -20.60 22.80
N PHE A 86 -30.68 -20.77 22.78
CA PHE A 86 -31.58 -21.36 23.79
C PHE A 86 -31.18 -21.30 25.26
#